data_AF-A0A2S8I212-F1
#
_entry.id   AF-A0A2S8I212-F1
#
_cell.length_a   1.000
_cell.length_b   1.000
_cell.length_c   1.000
_cell.angle_alpha   90.00
_cell.angle_beta   90.00
_cell.angle_gamma   90.00
#
_symmetry.space_group_name_H-M   'P 1'
#
loop_
_entity.id
_entity.type
_entity.pdbx_description
1 polymer ?
#
loop_
_entity_poly.entity_id
_entity_poly.type
_entity_poly.pdbx_seq_one_letter_code
_entity_poly.pdbx_strand_id
1 'polypeptide(L)'
;MAIKLTHETTPYIARTIVESGTFVAGPILGDGGMNACIEGVAYNPDQAELTGAFVDFEWTGPIESGPARAGHEPNVLYDEQPHRAFVFVCTSKHLHVTGVRFRTGLSWRNAVRVPSRPAGAELFSLPAWSEWIQTWSPKWLDKASIALETTMLAKLSSKPSVSIVPPKHCPYLFILRERGLI
;
A
#
# COMPACT_ATOMS: atom_id res chain seq x y z
N MET A 1 -18.95 4.75 13.03
CA MET A 1 -18.31 6.02 12.61
C MET A 1 -17.05 5.65 11.86
N ALA A 2 -16.82 6.21 10.68
CA ALA A 2 -15.62 5.91 9.91
C ALA A 2 -14.42 6.69 10.46
N ILE A 3 -13.29 6.01 10.65
CA ILE A 3 -12.02 6.63 11.05
C ILE A 3 -11.16 6.84 9.83
N LYS A 4 -10.58 8.03 9.70
CA LYS A 4 -9.59 8.28 8.65
C LYS A 4 -8.20 7.88 9.14
N LEU A 5 -7.52 7.11 8.29
CA LEU A 5 -6.16 6.65 8.51
C LEU A 5 -5.25 7.20 7.41
N THR A 6 -4.00 7.52 7.72
CA THR A 6 -2.99 7.88 6.72
C THR A 6 -1.75 7.00 6.89
N HIS A 7 -1.30 6.37 5.81
CA HIS A 7 -0.07 5.59 5.77
C HIS A 7 0.93 6.26 4.82
N GLU A 8 2.17 6.48 5.26
CA GLU A 8 3.25 6.96 4.38
C GLU A 8 4.00 5.79 3.76
N THR A 9 4.23 5.85 2.45
CA THR A 9 4.94 4.83 1.68
C THR A 9 5.47 5.41 0.36
N THR A 10 6.02 4.58 -0.53
CA THR A 10 6.59 5.02 -1.81
C THR A 10 5.48 5.29 -2.83
N PRO A 11 5.71 6.15 -3.85
CA PRO A 11 4.77 6.30 -4.96
C PRO A 11 4.45 4.96 -5.65
N TYR A 12 5.41 4.05 -5.74
CA TYR A 12 5.22 2.72 -6.33
C TYR A 12 4.33 1.80 -5.49
N ILE A 13 4.52 1.79 -4.16
CA ILE A 13 3.67 1.02 -3.25
C ILE A 13 2.27 1.63 -3.21
N ALA A 14 2.14 2.96 -3.13
CA ALA A 14 0.86 3.66 -3.18
C ALA A 14 0.07 3.31 -4.45
N ARG A 15 0.73 3.33 -5.61
CA ARG A 15 0.16 2.86 -6.87
C ARG A 15 -0.31 1.40 -6.78
N THR A 16 0.55 0.52 -6.27
CA THR A 16 0.25 -0.92 -6.18
C THR A 16 -0.97 -1.17 -5.30
N ILE A 17 -1.11 -0.46 -4.17
CA ILE A 17 -2.27 -0.54 -3.28
C ILE A 17 -3.55 -0.15 -4.03
N VAL A 18 -3.53 0.98 -4.74
CA VAL A 18 -4.70 1.47 -5.52
C VAL A 18 -5.03 0.53 -6.69
N GLU A 19 -4.02 0.02 -7.39
CA GLU A 19 -4.20 -0.86 -8.55
C GLU A 19 -4.77 -2.23 -8.17
N SER A 20 -4.20 -2.85 -7.14
CA SER A 20 -4.45 -4.24 -6.74
C SER A 20 -5.43 -4.41 -5.59
N GLY A 21 -5.72 -3.36 -4.82
CA GLY A 21 -6.47 -3.47 -3.57
C GLY A 21 -5.74 -4.28 -2.50
N THR A 22 -4.41 -4.35 -2.56
CA THR A 22 -3.59 -5.17 -1.66
C THR A 22 -2.42 -4.39 -1.10
N PHE A 23 -2.24 -4.47 0.21
CA PHE A 23 -1.05 -4.04 0.94
C PHE A 23 -0.28 -5.28 1.40
N VAL A 24 1.01 -5.36 1.08
CA VAL A 24 1.88 -6.46 1.53
C VAL A 24 2.58 -6.03 2.82
N ALA A 25 2.32 -6.77 3.91
CA ALA A 25 2.91 -6.50 5.22
C ALA A 25 4.43 -6.71 5.25
N GLY A 26 5.09 -6.27 6.33
CA GLY A 26 6.52 -6.46 6.54
C GLY A 26 6.92 -7.93 6.74
N PRO A 27 8.22 -8.24 6.64
CA PRO A 27 8.74 -9.61 6.63
C PRO A 27 8.82 -10.25 8.03
N ILE A 28 8.67 -9.49 9.11
CA ILE A 28 8.68 -9.97 10.50
C ILE A 28 7.34 -9.71 11.16
N LEU A 29 6.98 -10.50 12.19
CA LEU A 29 5.65 -10.42 12.82
C LEU A 29 5.37 -9.06 13.47
N GLY A 30 6.40 -8.40 14.01
CA GLY A 30 6.29 -7.04 14.54
C GLY A 30 5.89 -5.99 13.49
N ASP A 31 6.16 -6.29 12.21
CA ASP A 31 5.75 -5.51 11.04
C ASP A 31 4.66 -6.26 10.23
N GLY A 32 4.01 -7.26 10.85
CA GLY A 32 3.00 -8.12 10.24
C GLY A 32 1.65 -7.42 10.06
N GLY A 33 1.66 -6.20 9.54
CA GLY A 33 0.49 -5.37 9.34
C GLY A 33 0.84 -4.03 8.71
N MET A 34 -0.12 -3.12 8.70
CA MET A 34 0.04 -1.75 8.22
C MET A 34 0.01 -0.79 9.41
N ASN A 35 1.07 0.00 9.57
CA ASN A 35 1.10 1.14 10.47
C ASN A 35 0.41 2.33 9.80
N ALA A 36 -0.46 3.03 10.51
CA ALA A 36 -1.12 4.22 10.01
C ALA A 36 -1.27 5.29 11.10
N CYS A 37 -1.51 6.53 10.69
CA CYS A 37 -1.88 7.64 11.55
C CYS A 37 -3.39 7.78 11.61
N ILE A 38 -3.98 7.95 12.79
CA ILE A 38 -5.39 8.36 12.91
C ILE A 38 -5.47 9.88 12.67
N GLU A 39 -6.45 10.33 11.88
CA GLU A 39 -6.70 11.76 11.66
C GLU A 39 -6.85 12.52 12.99
N GLY A 40 -6.12 13.63 13.14
CA GLY A 40 -6.10 14.43 14.36
C GLY A 40 -5.01 14.06 15.37
N VAL A 41 -4.27 12.96 15.15
CA VAL A 41 -3.09 12.58 15.95
C VAL A 41 -1.81 13.10 15.26
N ALA A 42 -0.83 13.54 16.05
CA ALA A 42 0.46 13.95 15.53
C ALA A 42 1.17 12.74 14.92
N TYR A 43 1.37 12.76 13.60
CA TYR A 43 2.15 11.74 12.92
C TYR A 43 3.59 11.79 13.45
N ASN A 44 4.06 10.70 14.06
CA ASN A 44 5.47 10.58 14.38
C ASN A 44 6.19 10.00 13.15
N PRO A 45 6.96 10.81 12.40
CA PRO A 45 7.63 10.37 11.17
C PRO A 45 8.78 9.37 11.42
N ASP A 46 9.13 9.09 12.67
CA ASP A 46 10.21 8.20 13.02
C ASP A 46 9.72 6.75 13.20
N GLN A 47 9.89 5.95 12.14
CA GLN A 47 10.61 4.66 12.12
C GLN A 47 10.19 3.86 10.86
N ALA A 48 11.06 3.89 9.85
CA ALA A 48 11.21 2.91 8.74
C ALA A 48 10.65 3.19 7.32
N GLU A 49 9.77 4.16 7.03
CA GLU A 49 9.32 4.40 5.63
C GLU A 49 9.28 5.88 5.20
N LEU A 50 10.47 6.49 4.98
CA LEU A 50 10.58 7.82 4.37
C LEU A 50 10.49 7.73 2.84
N THR A 51 9.27 7.71 2.31
CA THR A 51 9.09 7.56 0.85
C THR A 51 7.99 8.42 0.24
N GLY A 52 7.44 9.38 0.99
CA GLY A 52 6.88 10.62 0.45
C GLY A 52 5.56 10.54 -0.32
N ALA A 53 4.91 9.38 -0.41
CA ALA A 53 3.50 9.25 -0.78
C ALA A 53 2.66 8.92 0.47
N PHE A 54 1.50 9.54 0.60
CA PHE A 54 0.58 9.35 1.71
C PHE A 54 -0.70 8.74 1.16
N VAL A 55 -1.03 7.53 1.60
CA VAL A 55 -2.27 6.84 1.24
C VAL A 55 -3.29 7.05 2.35
N ASP A 56 -4.41 7.68 2.01
CA ASP A 56 -5.49 7.96 2.94
C ASP A 56 -6.54 6.85 2.85
N PHE A 57 -6.92 6.30 3.99
CA PHE A 57 -7.90 5.24 4.12
C PHE A 57 -9.07 5.64 5.01
N GLU A 58 -10.18 4.95 4.80
CA GLU A 58 -11.35 4.94 5.67
C GLU A 58 -11.44 3.55 6.32
N TRP A 59 -11.48 3.53 7.64
CA TRP A 59 -11.73 2.33 8.45
C TRP A 59 -13.17 2.32 8.97
N THR A 60 -13.88 1.21 8.77
CA THR A 60 -15.29 1.05 9.16
C THR A 60 -15.54 -0.06 10.18
N GLY A 61 -14.48 -0.72 10.64
CA GLY A 61 -14.53 -1.92 11.47
C GLY A 61 -14.41 -1.64 12.96
N PRO A 62 -14.29 -2.70 13.78
CA PRO A 62 -14.02 -2.58 15.20
C PRO A 62 -12.67 -1.92 15.48
N ILE A 63 -12.57 -1.30 16.65
CA ILE A 63 -11.37 -0.59 17.13
C ILE A 63 -11.09 -1.06 18.55
N GLU A 64 -9.86 -1.43 18.83
CA GLU A 64 -9.38 -1.81 20.15
C GLU A 64 -8.24 -0.90 20.61
N SER A 65 -8.21 -0.56 21.90
CA SER A 65 -7.15 0.27 22.47
C SER A 65 -5.98 -0.56 22.97
N GLY A 66 -4.76 -0.10 22.68
CA GLY A 66 -3.51 -0.63 23.22
C GLY A 66 -2.97 -1.87 22.50
N PRO A 67 -1.74 -2.32 22.86
CA PRO A 67 -1.24 -3.59 22.36
C PRO A 67 -2.10 -4.72 22.94
N ALA A 68 -2.68 -5.54 22.06
CA ALA A 68 -3.46 -6.70 22.47
C ALA A 68 -2.60 -7.60 23.38
N ARG A 69 -3.03 -7.82 24.63
CA ARG A 69 -2.39 -8.79 25.54
C ARG A 69 -2.43 -10.22 25.00
N ALA A 70 -3.28 -10.48 24.00
CA ALA A 70 -3.42 -11.72 23.28
C ALA A 70 -3.56 -11.41 21.80
N GLY A 71 -2.44 -11.35 21.05
CA GLY A 71 -2.36 -11.40 19.58
C GLY A 71 -3.20 -10.39 18.80
N HIS A 72 -2.60 -9.69 17.84
CA HIS A 72 -3.39 -8.91 16.90
C HIS A 72 -4.30 -9.83 16.04
N GLU A 73 -5.57 -9.49 15.96
CA GLU A 73 -6.60 -10.18 15.17
C GLU A 73 -6.83 -9.47 13.82
N PRO A 74 -7.10 -10.21 12.74
CA PRO A 74 -7.47 -9.60 11.47
C PRO A 74 -8.77 -8.81 11.55
N ASN A 75 -8.94 -7.80 10.70
CA ASN A 75 -10.15 -6.98 10.62
C ASN A 75 -10.46 -6.16 11.88
N VAL A 76 -9.44 -5.93 12.73
CA VAL A 76 -9.48 -5.02 13.89
C VAL A 76 -8.44 -3.90 13.68
N LEU A 77 -8.84 -2.66 13.97
CA LEU A 77 -7.90 -1.54 14.07
C LEU A 77 -7.43 -1.43 15.52
N TYR A 78 -6.13 -1.51 15.73
CA TYR A 78 -5.51 -1.30 17.03
C TYR A 78 -5.07 0.14 17.16
N ASP A 79 -5.66 0.87 18.11
CA ASP A 79 -5.27 2.23 18.46
C ASP A 79 -4.16 2.19 19.53
N GLU A 80 -2.90 2.25 19.08
CA GLU A 80 -1.69 2.20 19.90
C GLU A 80 -1.22 3.62 20.30
N GLN A 81 -2.15 4.45 20.79
CA GLN A 81 -1.85 5.83 21.20
C GLN A 81 -0.64 5.93 22.16
N PRO A 82 0.14 7.03 22.08
CA PRO A 82 -0.02 8.18 21.18
C PRO A 82 0.63 7.97 19.81
N HIS A 83 1.19 6.79 19.53
CA HIS A 83 2.23 6.66 18.51
C HIS A 83 1.70 6.29 17.13
N ARG A 84 0.66 5.45 17.03
CA ARG A 84 0.12 4.98 15.74
C ARG A 84 -1.18 4.19 15.89
N ALA A 85 -1.85 3.97 14.77
CA ALA A 85 -2.79 2.89 14.55
C ALA A 85 -2.09 1.72 13.85
N PHE A 86 -2.55 0.50 14.13
CA PHE A 86 -2.03 -0.71 13.49
C PHE A 86 -3.18 -1.60 12.99
N VAL A 87 -3.08 -2.04 11.74
CA VAL A 87 -4.03 -2.99 11.13
C VAL A 87 -3.28 -4.27 10.78
N PHE A 88 -3.67 -5.38 11.39
CA PHE A 88 -2.94 -6.64 11.27
C PHE A 88 -3.08 -7.28 9.88
N VAL A 89 -2.10 -8.11 9.53
CA VAL A 89 -2.14 -8.99 8.36
C VAL A 89 -3.36 -9.93 8.38
N CYS A 90 -3.77 -10.40 7.19
CA CYS A 90 -5.00 -11.15 6.93
C CYS A 90 -6.29 -10.31 7.05
N THR A 91 -6.18 -9.00 7.24
CA THR A 91 -7.32 -8.09 7.12
C THR A 91 -7.82 -8.10 5.68
N SER A 92 -9.12 -8.32 5.50
CA SER A 92 -9.78 -8.41 4.18
C SER A 92 -11.04 -7.53 4.07
N LYS A 93 -11.38 -6.83 5.16
CA LYS A 93 -12.58 -6.00 5.27
C LYS A 93 -12.25 -4.68 5.94
N HIS A 94 -13.21 -3.76 5.89
CA HIS A 94 -13.25 -2.50 6.62
C HIS A 94 -12.24 -1.42 6.21
N LEU A 95 -11.18 -1.75 5.48
CA LEU A 95 -10.18 -0.80 5.00
C LEU A 95 -10.49 -0.40 3.54
N HIS A 96 -10.69 0.89 3.29
CA HIS A 96 -10.97 1.43 1.97
C HIS A 96 -10.02 2.57 1.64
N VAL A 97 -9.42 2.57 0.45
CA VAL A 97 -8.57 3.70 0.04
C VAL A 97 -9.46 4.84 -0.42
N THR A 98 -9.19 6.04 0.09
CA THR A 98 -9.95 7.26 -0.20
C THR A 98 -9.14 8.31 -0.93
N GLY A 99 -7.81 8.26 -0.86
CA GLY A 99 -6.96 9.21 -1.54
C GLY A 99 -5.49 8.84 -1.52
N VAL A 100 -4.72 9.51 -2.38
CA VAL A 100 -3.26 9.52 -2.35
C VAL A 100 -2.79 10.95 -2.48
N ARG A 101 -1.89 11.36 -1.60
CA ARG A 101 -1.21 12.66 -1.63
C ARG A 101 0.29 12.43 -1.70
N PHE A 102 1.01 13.42 -2.20
CA PHE A 102 2.46 13.34 -2.33
C PHE A 102 3.12 14.49 -1.58
N ARG A 103 4.30 14.23 -1.02
CA ARG A 103 5.20 15.27 -0.53
C ARG A 103 5.60 16.17 -1.69
N THR A 104 5.86 17.45 -1.41
CA THR A 104 6.31 18.42 -2.40
C THR A 104 7.46 17.87 -3.26
N GLY A 105 7.32 17.97 -4.58
CA GLY A 105 8.28 17.46 -5.56
C GLY A 105 8.04 16.02 -6.02
N LEU A 106 7.10 15.29 -5.40
CA LEU A 106 6.67 13.97 -5.84
C LEU A 106 5.27 14.02 -6.47
N SER A 107 4.99 13.06 -7.34
CA SER A 107 3.70 12.89 -8.03
C SER A 107 3.54 11.46 -8.54
N TRP A 108 2.41 11.19 -9.21
CA TRP A 108 2.21 9.94 -9.95
C TRP A 108 3.30 9.65 -10.98
N ARG A 109 4.00 10.67 -11.49
CA ARG A 109 5.18 10.47 -12.35
C ARG A 109 6.23 9.57 -11.71
N ASN A 110 6.42 9.70 -10.40
CA ASN A 110 7.38 8.90 -9.63
C ASN A 110 6.91 7.45 -9.40
N ALA A 111 5.65 7.14 -9.74
CA ALA A 111 5.08 5.79 -9.69
C ALA A 111 4.98 5.12 -11.07
N VAL A 112 5.40 5.80 -12.15
CA VAL A 112 5.41 5.22 -13.49
C VAL A 112 6.45 4.09 -13.53
N ARG A 113 5.98 2.89 -13.89
CA ARG A 113 6.85 1.74 -14.15
C ARG A 113 7.50 1.96 -15.50
N VAL A 114 8.82 2.14 -15.52
CA VAL A 114 9.60 2.19 -16.75
C VAL A 114 9.92 0.76 -17.17
N PRO A 115 9.46 0.30 -18.34
CA PRO A 115 9.85 -1.00 -18.88
C PRO A 115 11.37 -1.11 -18.95
N SER A 116 11.93 -2.23 -18.48
CA SER A 116 13.33 -2.57 -18.69
C SER A 116 13.53 -3.09 -20.11
N ARG A 117 14.78 -3.05 -20.60
CA ARG A 117 15.14 -3.72 -21.85
C ARG A 117 14.79 -5.21 -21.72
N PRO A 118 14.08 -5.81 -22.69
CA PRO A 118 13.73 -7.22 -22.63
C PRO A 118 14.95 -8.11 -22.41
N ALA A 119 14.83 -9.07 -21.50
CA ALA A 119 15.89 -10.01 -21.15
C ALA A 119 15.32 -11.41 -20.86
N GLY A 120 16.17 -12.44 -20.95
CA GLY A 120 15.76 -13.83 -20.71
C GLY A 120 14.61 -14.25 -21.64
N ALA A 121 13.52 -14.77 -21.06
CA ALA A 121 12.35 -15.20 -21.82
C ALA A 121 11.64 -14.04 -22.56
N GLU A 122 11.77 -12.80 -22.08
CA GLU A 122 11.15 -11.63 -22.71
C GLU A 122 11.82 -11.24 -24.04
N LEU A 123 13.02 -11.77 -24.35
CA LEU A 123 13.69 -11.52 -25.63
C LEU A 123 12.84 -11.90 -26.84
N PHE A 124 11.96 -12.90 -26.67
CA PHE A 124 11.06 -13.39 -27.72
C PHE A 124 9.67 -12.73 -27.68
N SER A 125 9.45 -11.77 -26.77
CA SER A 125 8.17 -11.07 -26.61
C SER A 125 8.16 -9.77 -27.42
N LEU A 126 7.47 -9.79 -28.56
CA LEU A 126 7.24 -8.57 -29.36
C LEU A 126 6.56 -7.44 -28.54
N PRO A 127 5.57 -7.72 -27.67
CA PRO A 127 5.01 -6.69 -26.79
C PRO A 127 6.05 -6.06 -25.87
N ALA A 128 6.93 -6.86 -25.23
CA ALA A 128 7.95 -6.33 -24.32
C ALA A 128 8.95 -5.41 -25.03
N TRP A 129 9.36 -5.79 -26.25
CA TRP A 129 10.18 -4.93 -27.10
C TRP A 129 9.49 -3.63 -27.48
N SER A 130 8.21 -3.70 -27.87
CA SER A 130 7.44 -2.51 -28.22
C SER A 130 7.32 -1.54 -27.04
N GLU A 131 6.96 -2.04 -25.86
CA GLU A 131 6.85 -1.23 -24.64
C GLU A 131 8.17 -0.54 -24.29
N TRP A 132 9.28 -1.27 -24.35
CA TRP A 132 10.59 -0.70 -24.07
C TRP A 132 11.01 0.34 -25.10
N ILE A 133 10.82 0.10 -26.41
CA ILE A 133 11.18 1.06 -27.46
C ILE A 133 10.38 2.37 -27.33
N GLN A 134 9.11 2.30 -26.91
CA GLN A 134 8.29 3.49 -26.70
C GLN A 134 8.88 4.44 -25.65
N THR A 135 9.65 3.93 -24.69
CA THR A 135 10.31 4.75 -23.65
C THR A 135 11.32 5.73 -24.22
N TRP A 136 11.80 5.52 -25.45
CA TRP A 136 12.77 6.39 -26.10
C TRP A 136 12.17 7.73 -26.54
N SER A 137 10.84 7.84 -26.61
CA SER A 137 10.20 9.11 -26.94
C SER A 137 10.39 10.12 -25.80
N PRO A 138 10.85 11.35 -26.07
CA PRO A 138 11.07 12.37 -25.03
C PRO A 138 9.82 12.71 -24.22
N LYS A 139 8.62 12.53 -24.81
CA LYS A 139 7.32 12.79 -24.16
C LYS A 139 6.69 11.54 -23.55
N TRP A 140 7.36 10.40 -23.60
CA TRP A 140 6.80 9.13 -23.13
C TRP A 140 6.43 9.20 -21.66
N LEU A 141 7.34 9.67 -20.81
CA LEU A 141 7.14 9.71 -19.37
C LEU A 141 5.97 10.63 -18.98
N ASP A 142 5.83 11.77 -19.66
CA ASP A 142 4.71 12.71 -19.44
C ASP A 142 3.37 12.07 -19.80
N LYS A 143 3.30 11.40 -20.96
CA LYS A 143 2.08 10.70 -21.39
C LYS A 143 1.74 9.55 -20.44
N ALA A 144 2.74 8.77 -20.04
CA ALA A 144 2.57 7.67 -19.10
C ALA A 144 2.12 8.16 -17.73
N SER A 145 2.65 9.28 -17.23
CA SER A 145 2.23 9.85 -15.95
C SER A 145 0.80 10.37 -15.99
N ILE A 146 0.37 11.03 -17.08
CA ILE A 146 -1.02 11.51 -17.23
C ILE A 146 -2.00 10.33 -17.30
N ALA A 147 -1.65 9.30 -18.08
CA ALA A 147 -2.48 8.09 -18.19
C ALA A 147 -2.59 7.36 -16.84
N LEU A 148 -1.49 7.25 -16.11
CA LEU A 148 -1.46 6.67 -14.77
C LEU A 148 -2.33 7.46 -13.81
N GLU A 149 -2.14 8.77 -13.72
CA GLU A 149 -2.91 9.65 -12.83
C GLU A 149 -4.42 9.55 -13.12
N THR A 150 -4.81 9.62 -14.39
CA THR A 150 -6.21 9.45 -14.80
C THR A 150 -6.79 8.12 -14.32
N THR A 151 -6.03 7.03 -14.49
CA THR A 151 -6.43 5.69 -14.06
C THR A 151 -6.53 5.59 -12.53
N MET A 152 -5.59 6.20 -11.80
CA MET A 152 -5.57 6.18 -10.34
C MET A 152 -6.74 6.97 -9.77
N LEU A 153 -7.03 8.16 -10.31
CA LEU A 153 -8.18 8.97 -9.90
C LEU A 153 -9.51 8.25 -10.16
N ALA A 154 -9.64 7.58 -11.31
CA ALA A 154 -10.83 6.78 -11.61
C ALA A 154 -11.00 5.62 -10.61
N LYS A 155 -9.92 4.90 -10.27
CA LYS A 155 -9.96 3.84 -9.25
C LYS A 155 -10.29 4.38 -7.86
N LEU A 156 -9.68 5.49 -7.44
CA LEU A 156 -9.93 6.09 -6.13
C LEU A 156 -11.38 6.55 -5.97
N SER A 157 -12.04 6.95 -7.05
CA SER A 157 -13.45 7.39 -7.01
C SER A 157 -14.41 6.29 -6.52
N SER A 158 -14.07 5.01 -6.69
CA SER A 158 -14.87 3.89 -6.21
C SER A 158 -14.55 3.45 -4.77
N LYS A 159 -13.59 4.11 -4.11
CA LYS A 159 -13.10 3.77 -2.76
C LYS A 159 -12.79 2.28 -2.58
N PRO A 160 -11.81 1.73 -3.34
CA PRO A 160 -11.56 0.29 -3.37
C PRO A 160 -11.20 -0.24 -1.99
N SER A 161 -11.76 -1.40 -1.64
CA SER A 161 -11.35 -2.14 -0.44
C SER A 161 -9.91 -2.62 -0.58
N VAL A 162 -9.18 -2.62 0.55
CA VAL A 162 -7.81 -3.10 0.62
C VAL A 162 -7.70 -4.26 1.59
N SER A 163 -7.00 -5.30 1.13
CA SER A 163 -6.57 -6.42 1.97
C SER A 163 -5.11 -6.26 2.40
N ILE A 164 -4.79 -6.66 3.62
CA ILE A 164 -3.41 -6.72 4.13
C ILE A 164 -2.98 -8.18 4.07
N VAL A 165 -1.98 -8.49 3.26
CA VAL A 165 -1.52 -9.86 3.03
C VAL A 165 -0.09 -10.06 3.51
N PRO A 166 0.27 -11.27 3.97
CA PRO A 166 1.64 -11.55 4.33
C PRO A 166 2.51 -11.65 3.07
N PRO A 167 3.82 -11.33 3.15
CA PRO A 167 4.77 -11.69 2.11
C PRO A 167 4.71 -13.19 1.81
N LYS A 168 4.96 -13.56 0.54
CA LYS A 168 4.99 -14.97 0.11
C LYS A 168 5.95 -15.84 0.92
N HIS A 169 7.03 -15.24 1.42
CA HIS A 169 8.05 -15.89 2.21
C HIS A 169 8.33 -15.03 3.45
N CYS A 170 7.64 -15.30 4.56
CA CYS A 170 7.98 -14.72 5.86
C CYS A 170 7.91 -15.77 6.99
N PRO A 171 8.72 -15.63 8.06
CA PRO A 171 8.79 -16.63 9.13
C PRO A 171 7.47 -16.84 9.87
N TYR A 172 6.63 -15.81 9.93
CA TYR A 172 5.38 -15.84 10.69
C TYR A 172 4.21 -16.47 9.92
N LEU A 173 4.39 -16.93 8.67
CA LEU A 173 3.36 -17.72 7.98
C LEU A 173 2.96 -18.97 8.77
N PHE A 174 3.91 -19.58 9.49
CA PHE A 174 3.62 -20.72 10.36
C PHE A 174 2.63 -20.34 11.47
N ILE A 175 2.86 -19.22 12.14
CA ILE A 175 1.98 -18.69 13.20
C ILE A 175 0.59 -18.38 12.64
N LEU A 176 0.50 -17.79 11.44
CA LEU A 176 -0.78 -17.51 10.79
C LEU A 176 -1.55 -18.80 10.47
N ARG A 177 -0.86 -19.86 10.02
CA ARG A 177 -1.46 -21.18 9.77
C ARG A 177 -1.93 -21.87 11.06
N GLU A 178 -1.12 -21.84 12.11
CA GLU A 178 -1.50 -22.39 13.42
C GLU A 178 -2.75 -21.71 13.98
N ARG A 179 -2.91 -20.40 13.73
CA ARG A 179 -4.11 -19.63 14.08
C ARG A 179 -5.28 -19.81 13.11
N GLY A 180 -5.11 -20.57 12.02
CA GLY A 180 -6.15 -20.79 11.00
C GLY A 180 -6.52 -19.53 10.19
N LEU A 181 -5.59 -18.59 10.05
CA LEU A 181 -5.82 -17.31 9.34
C LEU A 181 -5.47 -17.37 7.84
N ILE A 182 -4.69 -18.37 7.42
CA ILE A 182 -4.29 -18.64 6.02
C ILE A 182 -4.21 -20.15 5.74
#